data_AF-A0A359IJB7-F1
#
_entry.id   AF-A0A359IJB7-F1
#
_cell.length_a   1.000
_cell.length_b   1.000
_cell.length_c   1.000
_cell.angle_alpha   90.00
_cell.angle_beta   90.00
_cell.angle_gamma   90.00
#
_symmetry.space_group_name_H-M   'P 1'
#
loop_
_entity.id
_entity.type
_entity.pdbx_description
1 polymer ?
#
loop_
_entity_poly.entity_id
_entity_poly.type
_entity_poly.pdbx_seq_one_letter_code
_entity_poly.pdbx_strand_id
1 'polypeptide(L)' 'MNMLNLLVRKKAPHNNVEKENIVNSVNRAKIELDIAYKNFDDVSDVDLVDCYIYEVQSIQKKYEYLLKQAKKLNFI' A
#
# COMPACT_ATOMS: atom_id res chain seq x y z
N MET A 1 10.95 8.29 -47.02
CA MET A 1 10.49 7.89 -45.66
C MET A 1 11.71 7.38 -44.90
N ASN A 2 12.06 8.01 -43.78
CA ASN A 2 13.33 7.73 -43.09
C ASN A 2 13.13 6.68 -41.99
N MET A 3 13.93 5.61 -42.02
CA MET A 3 13.90 4.47 -41.08
C MET A 3 14.45 4.83 -39.66
N LEU A 4 14.77 6.11 -39.42
CA LEU A 4 15.35 6.60 -38.17
C LEU A 4 14.32 6.82 -37.04
N ASN A 5 13.01 6.72 -37.33
CA ASN A 5 11.96 6.93 -36.31
C ASN A 5 11.59 5.67 -35.52
N LEU A 6 12.20 4.52 -35.81
CA LEU A 6 11.87 3.26 -35.12
C LEU A 6 12.61 3.05 -33.78
N LEU A 7 13.46 4.01 -33.38
CA LEU A 7 14.17 3.99 -32.09
C LEU A 7 13.73 5.07 -31.11
N VAL A 8 12.61 5.76 -31.36
CA VAL A 8 11.85 6.35 -30.25
C VAL A 8 11.02 5.23 -29.62
N ARG A 9 11.70 4.28 -28.96
CA ARG A 9 11.06 3.51 -27.89
C ARG A 9 10.75 4.52 -26.79
N LYS A 10 9.63 5.22 -26.94
CA LYS A 10 8.97 5.91 -25.83
C LYS A 10 8.82 4.82 -24.77
N LYS A 11 9.56 4.93 -23.66
CA LYS A 11 9.52 3.99 -22.54
C LYS A 11 8.07 3.97 -22.06
N ALA A 12 7.26 3.05 -22.56
CA ALA A 12 5.87 2.87 -22.17
C ALA A 12 5.84 2.44 -20.68
N PRO A 13 4.74 2.70 -19.97
CA PRO A 13 4.73 3.37 -18.66
C PRO A 13 4.90 2.38 -17.51
N HIS A 14 6.07 1.75 -17.39
CA HIS A 14 6.36 0.86 -16.27
C HIS A 14 6.11 1.54 -14.91
N ASN A 15 6.32 2.86 -14.85
CA ASN A 15 6.05 3.70 -13.69
C ASN A 15 4.56 3.83 -13.32
N ASN A 16 3.61 3.71 -14.26
CA ASN A 16 2.21 4.00 -13.98
C ASN A 16 1.51 2.79 -13.33
N VAL A 17 1.82 1.57 -13.79
CA VAL A 17 1.29 0.34 -13.18
C VAL A 17 1.87 0.16 -11.77
N GLU A 18 3.17 0.41 -11.59
CA GLU A 18 3.80 0.36 -10.27
C GLU A 18 3.23 1.42 -9.33
N LYS A 19 2.99 2.63 -9.84
CA LYS A 19 2.31 3.71 -9.11
C LYS A 19 0.90 3.31 -8.67
N GLU A 20 0.10 2.81 -9.60
CA GLU A 20 -1.26 2.37 -9.31
C GLU A 20 -1.26 1.25 -8.27
N ASN A 21 -0.35 0.28 -8.39
CA ASN A 21 -0.24 -0.83 -7.43
C ASN A 21 0.12 -0.35 -6.03
N ILE A 22 1.08 0.57 -5.88
CA ILE A 22 1.47 1.05 -4.55
C ILE A 22 0.40 1.94 -3.94
N VAL A 23 -0.24 2.83 -4.73
CA VAL A 23 -1.37 3.66 -4.26
C VAL A 23 -2.53 2.78 -3.82
N ASN A 24 -2.90 1.77 -4.62
CA ASN A 24 -3.95 0.82 -4.27
C ASN A 24 -3.60 0.04 -3.00
N SER A 25 -2.34 -0.36 -2.85
CA SER A 25 -1.87 -1.07 -1.66
C SER A 25 -1.91 -0.19 -0.40
N VAL A 26 -1.52 1.10 -0.50
CA VAL A 26 -1.65 2.08 0.60
C VAL A 26 -3.11 2.24 1.00
N ASN A 27 -4.01 2.40 0.04
CA ASN A 27 -5.44 2.55 0.31
C ASN A 27 -6.05 1.31 0.96
N ARG A 28 -5.69 0.11 0.48
CA ARG A 28 -6.12 -1.15 1.10
C ARG A 28 -5.60 -1.30 2.52
N ALA A 29 -4.32 -1.04 2.75
CA ALA A 29 -3.73 -1.12 4.09
C ALA A 29 -4.36 -0.11 5.06
N LYS A 30 -4.79 1.07 4.58
CA LYS A 30 -5.55 2.02 5.40
C LYS A 30 -6.90 1.45 5.81
N ILE A 31 -7.66 0.89 4.87
CA ILE A 31 -8.97 0.26 5.16
C ILE A 31 -8.80 -0.92 6.12
N GLU A 32 -7.81 -1.79 5.87
CA GLU A 32 -7.46 -2.90 6.77
C GLU A 32 -7.15 -2.39 8.19
N LEU A 33 -6.43 -1.27 8.30
CA LEU A 33 -6.08 -0.68 9.59
C LEU A 33 -7.32 -0.14 10.31
N ASP A 34 -8.20 0.57 9.61
CA ASP A 34 -9.46 1.09 10.15
C ASP A 34 -10.36 -0.07 10.66
N ILE A 35 -10.39 -1.19 9.93
CA ILE A 35 -11.11 -2.41 10.34
C ILE A 35 -10.47 -3.02 11.60
N ALA A 36 -9.14 -3.15 11.64
CA ALA A 36 -8.45 -3.73 12.78
C ALA A 36 -8.64 -2.89 14.06
N TYR A 37 -8.61 -1.55 13.95
CA TYR A 37 -8.94 -0.67 15.07
C TYR A 37 -10.38 -0.89 15.55
N LYS A 38 -11.34 -0.96 14.63
CA LYS A 38 -12.73 -1.25 14.98
C LYS A 38 -12.90 -2.59 15.69
N ASN A 39 -12.22 -3.64 15.22
CA ASN A 39 -12.27 -4.95 15.85
C ASN A 39 -11.65 -4.95 17.25
N PHE A 40 -10.54 -4.21 17.42
CA PHE A 40 -9.92 -4.01 18.73
C PHE A 40 -10.84 -3.26 19.70
N ASP A 41 -11.54 -2.22 19.22
CA ASP A 41 -12.48 -1.45 20.04
C ASP A 41 -13.73 -2.26 20.42
N ASP A 42 -14.20 -3.13 19.51
CA ASP A 42 -15.40 -3.95 19.69
C ASP A 42 -15.13 -5.29 20.41
N VAL A 43 -13.88 -5.62 20.77
CA VAL A 43 -13.55 -6.90 21.41
C VAL A 43 -14.09 -6.94 22.85
N SER A 44 -14.87 -7.98 23.15
CA SER A 44 -15.38 -8.25 24.51
C SER A 44 -14.70 -9.44 25.19
N ASP A 45 -14.06 -10.30 24.40
CA ASP A 45 -13.30 -11.43 24.88
C ASP A 45 -11.88 -11.00 25.26
N VAL A 46 -11.58 -11.06 26.55
CA VAL A 46 -10.27 -10.66 27.11
C VAL A 46 -9.13 -11.52 26.59
N ASP A 47 -9.39 -12.78 26.20
CA ASP A 47 -8.38 -13.69 25.68
C ASP A 47 -7.96 -13.34 24.24
N LEU A 48 -8.76 -12.51 23.54
CA LEU A 48 -8.50 -12.09 22.16
C LEU A 48 -7.84 -10.70 22.05
N VAL A 49 -7.71 -9.97 23.16
CA VAL A 49 -7.15 -8.60 23.16
C VAL A 49 -5.75 -8.58 22.55
N ASP A 50 -4.86 -9.49 22.95
CA ASP A 50 -3.50 -9.56 22.43
C ASP A 50 -3.45 -9.88 20.93
N CYS A 51 -4.38 -10.70 20.43
CA CYS A 51 -4.52 -10.97 19.00
C CYS A 51 -4.81 -9.69 18.22
N TYR A 52 -5.74 -8.87 18.69
CA TYR A 52 -6.10 -7.62 18.05
C TYR A 52 -5.01 -6.54 18.20
N ILE A 53 -4.30 -6.49 19.33
CA ILE A 53 -3.11 -5.63 19.47
C ILE A 53 -2.07 -5.98 18.40
N TYR A 54 -1.78 -7.27 18.23
CA TYR A 54 -0.81 -7.70 17.22
C TYR A 54 -1.30 -7.42 15.80
N GLU A 55 -2.59 -7.65 15.52
CA GLU A 55 -3.20 -7.35 14.23
C GLU A 55 -3.03 -5.87 13.86
N VAL A 56 -3.47 -4.95 14.74
CA VAL A 56 -3.33 -3.50 14.55
C VAL A 56 -1.87 -3.12 14.31
N GLN A 57 -0.94 -3.58 15.15
CA GLN A 57 0.48 -3.26 15.01
C GLN A 57 1.08 -3.78 13.69
N SER A 58 0.68 -4.99 13.28
CA SER A 58 1.19 -5.61 12.04
C SER A 58 0.73 -4.84 10.80
N ILE A 59 -0.55 -4.43 10.76
CA ILE A 59 -1.12 -3.68 9.65
C ILE A 59 -0.58 -2.24 9.64
N GLN A 60 -0.42 -1.62 10.81
CA GLN A 60 0.20 -0.29 10.91
C GLN A 60 1.64 -0.28 10.35
N LYS A 61 2.47 -1.26 10.72
CA LYS A 61 3.83 -1.41 10.17
C LYS A 61 3.82 -1.61 8.65
N LYS A 62 2.88 -2.40 8.12
CA LYS A 62 2.68 -2.59 6.68
C LYS A 62 2.29 -1.28 6.00
N TYR A 63 1.34 -0.53 6.55
CA TYR A 63 0.92 0.77 6.05
C TYR A 63 2.07 1.77 6.01
N GLU A 64 2.85 1.90 7.09
CA GLU A 64 4.02 2.76 7.15
C GLU A 64 5.10 2.37 6.12
N TYR A 65 5.33 1.07 5.94
CA TYR A 65 6.24 0.57 4.90
C TYR A 65 5.76 1.01 3.51
N LEU A 66 4.48 0.83 3.19
CA LEU A 66 3.92 1.19 1.89
C LEU A 66 4.00 2.71 1.65
N LEU A 67 3.76 3.54 2.66
CA LEU A 67 3.98 4.98 2.57
C LEU A 67 5.44 5.34 2.28
N LYS A 68 6.40 4.68 2.95
CA LYS A 68 7.84 4.87 2.67
C LYS A 68 8.18 4.50 1.24
N GLN A 69 7.62 3.42 0.71
CA GLN A 69 7.83 2.99 -0.68
C GLN A 69 7.21 3.98 -1.68
N ALA A 70 5.98 4.43 -1.45
CA ALA A 70 5.32 5.41 -2.32
C ALA A 70 6.06 6.76 -2.35
N LYS A 71 6.62 7.21 -1.22
CA LYS A 71 7.49 8.40 -1.15
C LYS A 71 8.78 8.24 -1.94
N LYS A 72 9.47 7.09 -1.83
CA LYS A 72 10.71 6.81 -2.60
C LYS A 72 10.50 6.87 -4.10
N LEU A 73 9.30 6.55 -4.56
CA LEU A 73 8.92 6.55 -5.96
C LEU A 73 8.34 7.90 -6.43
N ASN A 74 8.28 8.91 -5.56
CA ASN A 74 7.64 10.22 -5.80
C ASN A 74 6.17 10.10 -6.24
N PHE A 75 5.44 9.13 -5.68
CA PHE A 75 4.04 8.91 -6.02
C PHE A 75 3.05 9.56 -5.06
N ILE A 76 3.54 9.96 -3.88
CA ILE A 76 2.87 10.77 -2.85
C ILE A 76 3.88 11.70 -2.18
#